data_AF-L8GL95-F1
#
_entry.id   AF-L8GL95-F1
#
_cell.length_a   1.000
_cell.length_b   1.000
_cell.length_c   1.000
_cell.angle_alpha   90.00
_cell.angle_beta   90.00
_cell.angle_gamma   90.00
#
_symmetry.space_group_name_H-M   'P 1'
#
loop_
_entity.id
_entity.type
_entity.pdbx_description
1 polymer ?
#
loop_
_entity_poly.entity_id
_entity_poly.type
_entity_poly.pdbx_seq_one_letter_code
_entity_poly.pdbx_strand_id
1 'polypeptide(L)'
;MAEHTAQLHPLVERFPMDAASTEPHEVERYFQNRAVQLLSSGWKFTGKYERLEWGAITSAVHEGDPSKVYHTAYIYADTRAQGVFTSWIKSHPDHAIVTTPDCGLEAFLTKHSIPYAVARKPQFEEYEMVEAFYGNKVTRRSGVHLINHIDEGLYILKRIGASEWAQRAYAIHPILQGDDELAAF
;
A
#
# COMPACT_ATOMS: atom_id res chain seq x y z
N MET A 1 -13.73 -21.47 -34.44
CA MET A 1 -12.71 -20.78 -33.62
C MET A 1 -13.42 -19.64 -32.92
N ALA A 2 -13.78 -19.81 -31.64
CA ALA A 2 -14.42 -18.76 -30.87
C ALA A 2 -13.30 -17.85 -30.32
N GLU A 3 -13.29 -16.60 -30.77
CA GLU A 3 -12.48 -15.55 -30.16
C GLU A 3 -12.91 -15.41 -28.70
N HIS A 4 -12.05 -15.86 -27.78
CA HIS A 4 -12.18 -15.51 -26.37
C HIS A 4 -11.82 -14.03 -26.25
N THR A 5 -12.80 -13.15 -26.44
CA THR A 5 -12.67 -11.75 -26.04
C THR A 5 -12.45 -11.78 -24.53
N ALA A 6 -11.20 -11.62 -24.09
CA ALA A 6 -10.89 -11.42 -22.70
C ALA A 6 -11.58 -10.12 -22.28
N GLN A 7 -12.79 -10.24 -21.70
CA GLN A 7 -13.48 -9.13 -21.09
C GLN A 7 -12.51 -8.52 -20.07
N LEU A 8 -11.99 -7.35 -20.40
CA LEU A 8 -11.13 -6.56 -19.53
C LEU A 8 -11.93 -6.28 -18.26
N HIS A 9 -11.48 -6.85 -17.15
CA HIS A 9 -12.07 -6.59 -15.83
C HIS A 9 -11.89 -5.11 -15.48
N PRO A 10 -12.80 -4.52 -14.68
CA PRO A 10 -12.70 -3.13 -14.31
C PRO A 10 -11.34 -2.87 -13.66
N LEU A 11 -10.63 -1.86 -14.17
CA LEU A 11 -9.43 -1.34 -13.52
C LEU A 11 -9.89 -0.72 -12.20
N VAL A 12 -9.48 -1.32 -11.08
CA VAL A 12 -9.72 -0.77 -9.75
C VAL A 12 -8.42 -0.17 -9.29
N GLU A 13 -8.41 1.13 -8.99
CA GLU A 13 -7.19 1.79 -8.52
C GLU A 13 -6.70 1.15 -7.22
N ARG A 14 -5.41 0.79 -7.19
CA ARG A 14 -4.80 0.17 -6.01
C ARG A 14 -4.76 1.12 -4.83
N PHE A 15 -4.39 2.37 -5.08
CA PHE A 15 -4.31 3.42 -4.08
C PHE A 15 -5.19 4.58 -4.54
N PRO A 16 -6.50 4.56 -4.24
CA PRO A 16 -7.38 5.67 -4.59
C PRO A 16 -6.91 6.91 -3.83
N MET A 17 -6.15 7.79 -4.50
CA MET A 17 -5.52 8.93 -3.85
C MET A 17 -6.48 10.10 -3.66
N ASP A 18 -7.68 10.06 -4.25
CA ASP A 18 -8.64 11.18 -4.26
C ASP A 18 -10.05 10.80 -3.83
N ALA A 19 -10.19 9.77 -2.98
CA ALA A 19 -11.46 9.37 -2.40
C ALA A 19 -12.10 10.51 -1.59
N ALA A 20 -13.38 10.77 -1.85
CA ALA A 20 -14.16 11.75 -1.12
C ALA A 20 -14.71 11.17 0.20
N SER A 21 -15.17 12.05 1.10
CA SER A 21 -15.82 11.65 2.36
C SER A 21 -17.05 10.74 2.15
N THR A 22 -17.69 10.81 0.98
CA THR A 22 -18.83 9.98 0.58
C THR A 22 -18.45 8.55 0.16
N GLU A 23 -17.16 8.25 0.02
CA GLU A 23 -16.65 6.98 -0.52
C GLU A 23 -15.73 6.25 0.49
N PRO A 24 -16.20 5.97 1.71
CA PRO A 24 -15.34 5.47 2.79
C PRO A 24 -14.75 4.08 2.53
N HIS A 25 -15.34 3.30 1.62
CA HIS A 25 -14.83 1.99 1.21
C HIS A 25 -13.53 2.08 0.40
N GLU A 26 -13.30 3.20 -0.30
CA GLU A 26 -12.06 3.43 -1.04
C GLU A 26 -10.88 3.70 -0.10
N VAL A 27 -11.14 4.41 1.00
CA VAL A 27 -10.14 4.68 2.04
C VAL A 27 -9.77 3.40 2.80
N GLU A 28 -10.73 2.52 3.03
CA GLU A 28 -10.45 1.19 3.57
C GLU A 28 -9.54 0.39 2.63
N ARG A 29 -9.88 0.35 1.34
CA ARG A 29 -9.06 -0.30 0.31
C ARG A 29 -7.65 0.29 0.24
N TYR A 30 -7.52 1.61 0.34
CA TYR A 30 -6.23 2.29 0.44
C TYR A 30 -5.39 1.74 1.60
N PHE A 31 -5.95 1.70 2.82
CA PHE A 31 -5.21 1.20 3.98
C PHE A 31 -4.88 -0.29 3.87
N GLN A 32 -5.81 -1.11 3.38
CA GLN A 32 -5.57 -2.54 3.16
C GLN A 32 -4.42 -2.77 2.17
N ASN A 33 -4.45 -2.09 1.01
CA ASN A 33 -3.41 -2.24 0.01
C ASN A 33 -2.06 -1.69 0.47
N ARG A 34 -2.03 -0.58 1.25
CA ARG A 34 -0.79 -0.07 1.84
C ARG A 34 -0.23 -1.00 2.90
N ALA A 35 -1.10 -1.60 3.72
CA ALA A 35 -0.68 -2.57 4.71
C ALA A 35 0.03 -3.74 4.03
N VAL A 36 -0.52 -4.27 2.93
CA VAL A 36 0.07 -5.36 2.15
C VAL A 36 1.38 -4.94 1.49
N GLN A 37 1.41 -3.81 0.77
CA GLN A 37 2.60 -3.30 0.05
C GLN A 37 3.82 -3.14 0.98
N LEU A 38 3.58 -2.76 2.24
CA LEU A 38 4.64 -2.43 3.19
C LEU A 38 5.06 -3.60 4.11
N LEU A 39 4.43 -4.78 3.95
CA LEU A 39 4.73 -5.96 4.77
C LEU A 39 6.21 -6.35 4.69
N SER A 40 6.75 -6.47 3.47
CA SER A 40 8.14 -6.87 3.23
C SER A 40 9.15 -5.85 3.78
N SER A 41 8.72 -4.61 3.96
CA SER A 41 9.49 -3.53 4.61
C SER A 41 9.37 -3.51 6.13
N GLY A 42 8.69 -4.50 6.73
CA GLY A 42 8.59 -4.65 8.18
C GLY A 42 7.52 -3.80 8.83
N TRP A 43 6.60 -3.20 8.07
CA TRP A 43 5.47 -2.47 8.63
C TRP A 43 4.27 -3.38 8.86
N LYS A 44 3.64 -3.26 10.04
CA LYS A 44 2.42 -3.98 10.39
C LYS A 44 1.35 -2.99 10.82
N PHE A 45 0.27 -2.95 10.05
CA PHE A 45 -0.88 -2.11 10.34
C PHE A 45 -1.84 -2.86 11.27
N THR A 46 -2.53 -2.15 12.16
CA THR A 46 -3.44 -2.79 13.13
C THR A 46 -4.70 -3.37 12.49
N GLY A 47 -5.00 -2.99 11.24
CA GLY A 47 -6.23 -3.36 10.52
C GLY A 47 -7.49 -2.66 11.04
N LYS A 48 -7.36 -1.86 12.12
CA LYS A 48 -8.44 -1.02 12.64
C LYS A 48 -8.15 0.42 12.23
N TYR A 49 -9.17 1.09 11.71
CA TYR A 49 -9.07 2.50 11.39
C TYR A 49 -10.22 3.28 12.02
N GLU A 50 -9.91 4.49 12.47
CA GLU A 50 -10.85 5.45 13.01
C GLU A 50 -11.30 6.36 11.86
N ARG A 51 -12.62 6.52 11.70
CA ARG A 51 -13.18 7.49 10.75
C ARG A 51 -13.38 8.81 11.46
N LEU A 52 -12.95 9.87 10.80
CA LEU A 52 -13.07 11.25 11.24
C LEU A 52 -13.87 12.02 10.18
N GLU A 53 -14.44 13.17 10.55
CA GLU A 53 -15.18 14.01 9.60
C GLU A 53 -14.30 14.43 8.41
N TRP A 54 -13.00 14.60 8.64
CA TRP A 54 -12.05 15.04 7.63
C TRP A 54 -11.28 13.92 6.94
N GLY A 55 -11.37 12.67 7.42
CA GLY A 55 -10.53 11.59 6.90
C GLY A 55 -10.65 10.29 7.67
N ALA A 56 -9.59 9.51 7.62
CA ALA A 56 -9.46 8.32 8.45
C ALA A 56 -8.02 8.10 8.88
N ILE A 57 -7.83 7.43 10.00
CA ILE A 57 -6.52 7.17 10.58
C ILE A 57 -6.42 5.71 10.98
N THR A 58 -5.27 5.10 10.69
CA THR A 58 -4.92 3.79 11.26
C THR A 58 -3.53 3.85 11.88
N SER A 59 -3.21 2.84 12.67
CA SER A 59 -1.94 2.73 13.37
C SER A 59 -1.10 1.63 12.75
N ALA A 60 0.22 1.79 12.80
CA ALA A 60 1.18 0.80 12.36
C ALA A 60 2.37 0.75 13.32
N VAL A 61 3.02 -0.42 13.37
CA VAL A 61 4.29 -0.62 14.07
C VAL A 61 5.32 -1.14 13.09
N HIS A 62 6.58 -0.82 13.33
CA HIS A 62 7.69 -1.39 12.56
C HIS A 62 8.29 -2.58 13.32
N GLU A 63 8.59 -3.68 12.64
CA GLU A 63 9.13 -4.89 13.27
C GLU A 63 10.46 -4.68 14.00
N GLY A 64 11.26 -3.71 13.55
CA GLY A 64 12.51 -3.33 14.20
C GLY A 64 12.33 -2.57 15.52
N ASP A 65 11.15 -1.99 15.76
CA ASP A 65 10.79 -1.37 17.05
C ASP A 65 9.27 -1.49 17.28
N PRO A 66 8.79 -2.67 17.74
CA PRO A 66 7.37 -2.90 17.96
C PRO A 66 6.77 -2.06 19.09
N SER A 67 7.61 -1.44 19.93
CA SER A 67 7.16 -0.61 21.05
C SER A 67 6.66 0.77 20.60
N LYS A 68 7.13 1.22 19.44
CA LYS A 68 6.78 2.52 18.89
C LYS A 68 5.63 2.42 17.90
N VAL A 69 4.55 3.13 18.22
CA VAL A 69 3.36 3.22 17.36
C VAL A 69 3.49 4.44 16.45
N TYR A 70 3.20 4.23 15.18
CA TYR A 70 3.04 5.27 14.17
C TYR A 70 1.59 5.31 13.69
N HIS A 71 1.18 6.44 13.15
CA HIS A 71 -0.15 6.66 12.58
C HIS A 71 -0.02 7.03 11.11
N THR A 72 -0.91 6.50 10.28
CA THR A 72 -1.09 7.01 8.90
C THR A 72 -2.46 7.67 8.82
N ALA A 73 -2.53 8.79 8.11
CA ALA A 73 -3.77 9.48 7.86
C ALA A 73 -4.10 9.43 6.36
N TYR A 74 -5.38 9.24 6.07
CA TYR A 74 -5.97 9.50 4.76
C TYR A 74 -6.85 10.74 4.92
N ILE A 75 -6.59 11.79 4.15
CA ILE A 75 -7.39 13.02 4.14
C ILE A 75 -8.29 12.95 2.91
N TYR A 76 -9.60 13.00 3.12
CA TYR A 76 -10.57 12.97 2.01
C TYR A 76 -10.32 14.13 1.05
N ALA A 77 -10.55 13.90 -0.24
CA ALA A 77 -10.26 14.90 -1.27
C ALA A 77 -11.01 16.23 -1.04
N ASP A 78 -12.26 16.15 -0.61
CA ASP A 78 -13.17 17.27 -0.32
C ASP A 78 -12.84 18.03 0.98
N THR A 79 -11.92 17.53 1.81
CA THR A 79 -11.54 18.13 3.09
C THR A 79 -10.09 18.64 3.12
N ARG A 80 -9.34 18.43 2.04
CA ARG A 80 -7.95 18.90 1.88
C ARG A 80 -7.84 20.42 1.92
N ALA A 81 -6.65 20.90 2.26
CA ALA A 81 -6.30 22.32 2.37
C ALA A 81 -7.12 23.14 3.41
N GLN A 82 -8.02 22.52 4.17
CA GLN A 82 -8.79 23.17 5.24
C GLN A 82 -8.04 23.24 6.58
N GLY A 83 -6.78 22.77 6.62
CA GLY A 83 -5.97 22.76 7.85
C GLY A 83 -6.41 21.72 8.90
N VAL A 84 -7.40 20.88 8.59
CA VAL A 84 -7.97 19.86 9.48
C VAL A 84 -6.94 18.87 10.01
N PHE A 85 -6.09 18.32 9.14
CA PHE A 85 -5.00 17.42 9.56
C PHE A 85 -3.97 18.14 10.44
N THR A 86 -3.60 19.38 10.09
CA THR A 86 -2.69 20.20 10.89
C THR A 86 -3.25 20.48 12.29
N SER A 87 -4.55 20.73 12.41
CA SER A 87 -5.21 20.93 13.70
C SER A 87 -5.19 19.64 14.51
N TRP A 88 -5.58 18.53 13.89
CA TRP A 88 -5.61 17.23 14.54
C TRP A 88 -4.23 16.76 15.03
N ILE A 89 -3.18 16.86 14.22
CA ILE A 89 -1.86 16.40 14.64
C ILE A 89 -1.27 17.26 15.77
N LYS A 90 -1.58 18.57 15.80
CA LYS A 90 -1.20 19.46 16.90
C LYS A 90 -1.92 19.13 18.21
N SER A 91 -3.14 18.61 18.15
CA SER A 91 -3.86 18.13 19.34
C SER A 91 -3.40 16.75 19.81
N HIS A 92 -2.53 16.07 19.04
CA HIS A 92 -1.96 14.76 19.36
C HIS A 92 -0.43 14.82 19.29
N PRO A 93 0.24 15.56 20.19
CA PRO A 93 1.68 15.80 20.11
C PRO A 93 2.53 14.54 20.23
N ASP A 94 1.98 13.47 20.82
CA ASP A 94 2.66 12.18 20.98
C ASP A 94 2.53 11.26 19.74
N HIS A 95 1.71 11.64 18.75
CA HIS A 95 1.53 10.84 17.54
C HIS A 95 2.70 11.03 16.58
N ALA A 96 3.43 9.94 16.31
CA ALA A 96 4.36 9.86 15.20
C ALA A 96 3.61 9.43 13.92
N ILE A 97 3.99 9.97 12.76
CA ILE A 97 3.37 9.65 11.47
C ILE A 97 4.20 8.62 10.71
N VAL A 98 3.57 7.64 10.06
CA VAL A 98 4.17 6.87 8.98
C VAL A 98 3.57 7.33 7.66
N THR A 99 4.41 7.59 6.67
CA THR A 99 4.00 8.03 5.33
C THR A 99 4.77 7.27 4.25
N THR A 100 4.28 7.30 3.02
CA THR A 100 4.99 6.79 1.85
C THR A 100 5.43 7.96 0.96
N PRO A 101 6.51 7.83 0.17
CA PRO A 101 7.03 8.95 -0.63
C PRO A 101 6.00 9.57 -1.59
N ASP A 102 5.12 8.74 -2.15
CA ASP A 102 4.04 9.13 -3.06
C ASP A 102 2.88 9.89 -2.37
N CYS A 103 2.82 9.92 -1.04
CA CYS A 103 1.92 10.83 -0.32
C CYS A 103 2.39 12.29 -0.33
N GLY A 104 3.68 12.55 -0.57
CA GLY A 104 4.23 13.92 -0.58
C GLY A 104 4.20 14.65 0.78
N LEU A 105 4.04 13.95 1.90
CA LEU A 105 3.88 14.56 3.22
C LEU A 105 5.20 14.90 3.93
N GLU A 106 6.34 14.39 3.46
CA GLU A 106 7.63 14.53 4.17
C GLU A 106 8.02 16.00 4.43
N ALA A 107 7.88 16.86 3.42
CA ALA A 107 8.18 18.29 3.55
C ALA A 107 7.26 18.99 4.57
N PHE A 108 5.97 18.62 4.60
CA PHE A 108 5.01 19.12 5.56
C PHE A 108 5.36 18.69 6.98
N LEU A 109 5.60 17.39 7.19
CA LEU A 109 5.92 16.82 8.50
C LEU A 109 7.21 17.44 9.06
N THR A 110 8.23 17.60 8.22
CA THR A 110 9.49 18.26 8.56
C THR A 110 9.27 19.72 8.96
N LYS A 111 8.56 20.50 8.13
CA LYS A 111 8.28 21.93 8.40
C LYS A 111 7.56 22.13 9.74
N HIS A 112 6.70 21.19 10.12
CA HIS A 112 5.91 21.27 11.35
C HIS A 112 6.55 20.52 12.54
N SER A 113 7.77 19.99 12.38
CA SER A 113 8.47 19.21 13.43
C SER A 113 7.63 18.04 13.97
N ILE A 114 6.83 17.42 13.10
CA ILE A 114 6.02 16.25 13.45
C ILE A 114 6.94 15.02 13.34
N PRO A 115 7.08 14.19 14.39
CA PRO A 115 7.87 12.97 14.31
C PRO A 115 7.30 12.05 13.22
N TYR A 116 8.15 11.54 12.33
CA TYR A 116 7.67 10.65 11.29
C TYR A 116 8.69 9.59 10.86
N ALA A 117 8.19 8.57 10.17
CA ALA A 117 8.96 7.57 9.46
C ALA A 117 8.45 7.45 8.01
N VAL A 118 9.36 7.11 7.10
CA VAL A 118 9.03 6.88 5.69
C VAL A 118 9.03 5.40 5.42
N ALA A 119 7.85 4.85 5.16
CA ALA A 119 7.69 3.49 4.69
C ALA A 119 7.91 3.44 3.18
N ARG A 120 8.83 2.59 2.73
CA ARG A 120 9.15 2.42 1.32
C ARG A 120 8.70 1.04 0.85
N LYS A 121 8.12 0.96 -0.33
CA LYS A 121 7.94 -0.31 -1.06
C LYS A 121 9.31 -0.93 -1.41
N PRO A 122 9.40 -2.21 -1.81
CA PRO A 122 10.64 -2.80 -2.31
C PRO A 122 11.32 -1.90 -3.37
N GLN A 123 12.66 -1.78 -3.30
CA GLN A 123 13.45 -0.77 -4.04
C GLN A 123 14.31 -1.37 -5.17
N PHE A 124 14.01 -2.58 -5.63
CA PHE A 124 14.74 -3.20 -6.73
C PHE A 124 13.91 -3.15 -8.03
N GLU A 125 14.60 -3.05 -9.16
CA GLU A 125 14.01 -2.80 -10.48
C GLU A 125 12.95 -3.84 -10.86
N GLU A 126 13.15 -5.10 -10.48
CA GLU A 126 12.23 -6.21 -10.74
C GLU A 126 10.84 -5.99 -10.12
N TYR A 127 10.80 -5.37 -8.93
CA TYR A 127 9.53 -5.00 -8.29
C TYR A 127 8.83 -3.87 -9.08
N GLU A 128 9.58 -2.87 -9.55
CA GLU A 128 9.01 -1.77 -10.33
C GLU A 128 8.47 -2.26 -11.67
N MET A 129 9.17 -3.20 -12.32
CA MET A 129 8.73 -3.84 -13.56
C MET A 129 7.40 -4.58 -13.36
N VAL A 130 7.29 -5.42 -12.33
CA VAL A 130 6.05 -6.18 -12.08
C VAL A 130 4.90 -5.30 -11.60
N GLU A 131 5.20 -4.24 -10.82
CA GLU A 131 4.20 -3.25 -10.42
C GLU A 131 3.63 -2.52 -11.65
N ALA A 132 4.48 -2.14 -12.61
CA ALA A 132 4.03 -1.58 -13.88
C ALA A 132 3.26 -2.60 -14.75
N PHE A 133 3.72 -3.86 -14.81
CA PHE A 133 3.07 -4.93 -15.57
C PHE A 133 1.66 -5.25 -15.06
N TYR A 134 1.49 -5.31 -13.73
CA TYR A 134 0.18 -5.53 -13.14
C TYR A 134 -0.67 -4.27 -13.10
N GLY A 135 -0.10 -3.12 -12.80
CA GLY A 135 -0.83 -1.87 -12.60
C GLY A 135 -2.03 -2.06 -11.67
N ASN A 136 -3.22 -1.77 -12.20
CA ASN A 136 -4.51 -1.87 -11.49
C ASN A 136 -5.28 -3.18 -11.76
N LYS A 137 -4.62 -4.22 -12.30
CA LYS A 137 -5.26 -5.51 -12.54
C LYS A 137 -5.62 -6.20 -11.22
N VAL A 138 -6.80 -6.83 -11.22
CA VAL A 138 -7.35 -7.56 -10.08
C VAL A 138 -7.69 -9.00 -10.45
N THR A 139 -7.72 -9.88 -9.45
CA THR A 139 -8.19 -11.26 -9.58
C THR A 139 -9.68 -11.32 -9.90
N ARG A 140 -10.10 -12.23 -10.79
CA ARG A 140 -11.52 -12.36 -11.19
C ARG A 140 -12.46 -12.72 -10.05
N ARG A 141 -12.01 -13.60 -9.14
CA ARG A 141 -12.86 -14.18 -8.09
C ARG A 141 -12.98 -13.27 -6.87
N SER A 142 -11.86 -12.73 -6.40
CA SER A 142 -11.78 -11.98 -5.15
C SER A 142 -11.71 -10.46 -5.33
N GLY A 143 -11.42 -9.96 -6.54
CA GLY A 143 -11.21 -8.54 -6.77
C GLY A 143 -9.95 -7.95 -6.14
N VAL A 144 -9.11 -8.79 -5.52
CA VAL A 144 -7.82 -8.39 -4.93
C VAL A 144 -6.82 -8.07 -6.04
N HIS A 145 -6.04 -7.01 -5.88
CA HIS A 145 -4.98 -6.60 -6.79
C HIS A 145 -3.97 -7.72 -7.02
N LEU A 146 -3.63 -7.96 -8.29
CA LEU A 146 -2.67 -9.02 -8.63
C LEU A 146 -1.35 -8.79 -7.91
N ILE A 147 -0.79 -7.58 -7.97
CA ILE A 147 0.49 -7.25 -7.33
C ILE A 147 0.58 -7.60 -5.82
N ASN A 148 -0.54 -7.76 -5.10
CA ASN A 148 -0.52 -8.15 -3.69
C ASN A 148 0.13 -9.53 -3.46
N HIS A 149 0.05 -10.49 -4.40
CA HIS A 149 0.76 -11.77 -4.23
C HIS A 149 2.29 -11.59 -4.26
N ILE A 150 2.80 -10.60 -5.00
CA ILE A 150 4.23 -10.28 -4.99
C ILE A 150 4.62 -9.74 -3.63
N ASP A 151 3.87 -8.78 -3.09
CA ASP A 151 4.15 -8.18 -1.79
C ASP A 151 4.14 -9.20 -0.64
N GLU A 152 3.12 -10.07 -0.62
CA GLU A 152 3.00 -11.15 0.36
C GLU A 152 4.12 -12.18 0.21
N GLY A 153 4.43 -12.59 -1.03
CA GLY A 153 5.51 -13.52 -1.30
C GLY A 153 6.88 -12.98 -0.92
N LEU A 154 7.16 -11.70 -1.19
CA LEU A 154 8.39 -11.02 -0.76
C LEU A 154 8.49 -10.97 0.77
N TYR A 155 7.39 -10.73 1.48
CA TYR A 155 7.35 -10.80 2.93
C TYR A 155 7.73 -12.22 3.43
N ILE A 156 7.15 -13.27 2.86
CA ILE A 156 7.46 -14.66 3.23
C ILE A 156 8.93 -15.00 2.92
N LEU A 157 9.41 -14.68 1.72
CA LEU A 157 10.79 -14.96 1.30
C LEU A 157 11.81 -14.30 2.22
N LYS A 158 11.57 -13.05 2.60
CA LYS A 158 12.41 -12.34 3.57
C LYS A 158 12.41 -13.03 4.93
N ARG A 159 11.25 -13.52 5.39
CA ARG A 159 11.09 -14.22 6.68
C ARG A 159 11.81 -15.56 6.74
N ILE A 160 11.87 -16.29 5.63
CA ILE A 160 12.59 -17.57 5.56
C ILE A 160 14.09 -17.40 5.26
N GLY A 161 14.58 -16.16 5.20
CA GLY A 161 15.98 -15.86 4.92
C GLY A 161 16.40 -16.13 3.47
N ALA A 162 15.45 -16.06 2.52
CA ALA A 162 15.76 -16.18 1.11
C ALA A 162 16.69 -15.05 0.66
N SER A 163 17.63 -15.37 -0.24
CA SER A 163 18.56 -14.38 -0.78
C SER A 163 17.82 -13.25 -1.51
N GLU A 164 18.45 -12.08 -1.59
CA GLU A 164 17.89 -10.96 -2.38
C GLU A 164 17.70 -11.36 -3.85
N TRP A 165 18.60 -12.18 -4.40
CA TRP A 165 18.45 -12.73 -5.75
C TRP A 165 17.18 -13.57 -5.91
N ALA A 166 16.85 -14.42 -4.93
CA ALA A 166 15.61 -15.20 -4.96
C ALA A 166 14.38 -14.29 -4.84
N GLN A 167 14.44 -13.22 -4.04
CA GLN A 167 13.37 -12.23 -3.91
C GLN A 167 13.14 -11.45 -5.22
N ARG A 168 14.22 -11.01 -5.87
CA ARG A 168 14.18 -10.32 -7.18
C ARG A 168 13.62 -11.23 -8.28
N ALA A 169 14.12 -12.46 -8.36
CA ALA A 169 13.62 -13.46 -9.30
C ALA A 169 12.14 -13.79 -9.05
N TYR A 170 11.73 -13.88 -7.78
CA TYR A 170 10.33 -13.99 -7.42
C TYR A 170 9.54 -12.76 -7.84
N ALA A 171 10.02 -11.53 -7.65
CA ALA A 171 9.23 -10.36 -8.04
C ALA A 171 8.91 -10.32 -9.54
N ILE A 172 9.88 -10.66 -10.41
CA ILE A 172 9.68 -10.63 -11.86
C ILE A 172 9.02 -11.90 -12.43
N HIS A 173 8.82 -12.95 -11.61
CA HIS A 173 8.31 -14.24 -12.09
C HIS A 173 7.06 -14.14 -12.95
N PRO A 174 6.06 -13.26 -12.68
CA PRO A 174 4.85 -13.27 -13.48
C PRO A 174 4.99 -12.65 -14.87
N ILE A 175 6.07 -11.92 -15.12
CA ILE A 175 6.38 -11.42 -16.47
C ILE A 175 7.00 -12.56 -17.31
N LEU A 176 7.77 -13.44 -16.64
CA LEU A 176 8.53 -14.51 -17.29
C LEU A 176 7.77 -15.83 -17.37
N GLN A 177 6.80 -16.04 -16.49
CA GLN A 177 5.86 -17.17 -16.54
C GLN A 177 4.66 -16.74 -17.39
N GLY A 178 4.52 -17.31 -18.57
CA GLY A 178 3.39 -17.00 -19.46
C GLY A 178 2.07 -17.55 -18.92
N ASP A 179 0.94 -16.88 -19.25
CA ASP A 179 -0.41 -17.36 -18.90
C ASP A 179 -0.69 -18.78 -19.42
N ASP A 180 -0.05 -19.18 -20.54
CA ASP A 180 -0.19 -20.52 -21.13
C ASP A 180 0.51 -21.63 -20.32
N GLU A 181 1.54 -21.29 -19.53
CA GLU A 181 2.32 -22.26 -18.77
C GLU A 181 1.60 -22.70 -17.47
N LEU A 182 0.74 -21.83 -16.93
CA LEU A 182 -0.14 -22.14 -15.80
C LEU A 182 -1.35 -23.00 -16.20
N ALA A 183 -1.78 -22.96 -17.46
CA ALA A 183 -2.87 -23.81 -17.96
C ALA A 183 -2.46 -25.29 -18.15
N ALA A 184 -1.16 -25.59 -18.08
CA ALA A 184 -0.59 -26.93 -18.25
C ALA A 184 -0.39 -27.71 -16.94
N PHE A 185 -0.81 -27.16 -15.79
CA PHE A 185 -0.76 -27.80 -14.47
C PHE A 185 -2.15 -28.02 -13.87
#